data_AF-R6IMZ0-F1
#
_entry.id   AF-R6IMZ0-F1
#
_cell.length_a   1.000
_cell.length_b   1.000
_cell.length_c   1.000
_cell.angle_alpha   90.00
_cell.angle_beta   90.00
_cell.angle_gamma   90.00
#
_symmetry.space_group_name_H-M   'P 1'
#
loop_
_entity.id
_entity.type
_entity.pdbx_description
1 polymer ?
#
loop_
_entity_poly.entity_id
_entity_poly.type
_entity_poly.pdbx_seq_one_letter_code
_entity_poly.pdbx_strand_id
1 'polypeptide(L)'
;MENKKVALIFLYFIGAIQLVAGVYTQLVGLFHWDFMSLFPVVEMGTQQILYLNLLAVFLVTTLIHIVVAALVNDGSYGPLDVLQACPPLTVVVPLVLFGISIYTTLGATSTGERVFCLAVSALYILACYISVGCIAAVRDMED
;
A
#
# COMPACT_ATOMS: atom_id res chain seq x y z
N MET A 1 9.66 -4.99 -26.04
CA MET A 1 9.65 -3.55 -25.74
C MET A 1 8.23 -3.06 -25.45
N GLU A 2 7.25 -3.32 -26.33
CA GLU A 2 5.85 -2.86 -26.14
C GLU A 2 5.17 -3.43 -24.87
N ASN A 3 5.34 -4.72 -24.59
CA ASN A 3 4.76 -5.36 -23.38
C ASN A 3 5.31 -4.79 -22.06
N LYS A 4 6.59 -4.36 -22.02
CA LYS A 4 7.21 -3.76 -20.83
C LYS A 4 6.60 -2.39 -20.53
N LYS A 5 6.43 -1.57 -21.57
CA LYS A 5 5.80 -0.25 -21.46
C LYS A 5 4.34 -0.35 -20.99
N VAL A 6 3.59 -1.32 -21.51
CA VAL A 6 2.22 -1.60 -21.05
C VAL A 6 2.19 -2.04 -19.59
N ALA A 7 3.12 -2.93 -19.19
CA ALA A 7 3.23 -3.37 -17.81
C ALA A 7 3.58 -2.21 -16.86
N LEU A 8 4.50 -1.31 -17.24
CA LEU A 8 4.81 -0.12 -16.45
C LEU A 8 3.60 0.78 -16.24
N ILE A 9 2.86 1.09 -17.31
CA ILE A 9 1.64 1.90 -17.21
C ILE A 9 0.62 1.24 -16.27
N PHE A 10 0.45 -0.08 -16.39
CA PHE A 10 -0.42 -0.84 -15.50
C PHE A 10 0.04 -0.77 -14.04
N LEU A 11 1.33 -0.96 -13.76
CA LEU A 11 1.88 -0.86 -12.42
C LEU A 11 1.71 0.55 -11.81
N TYR A 12 1.96 1.60 -12.58
CA TYR A 12 1.71 2.98 -12.14
C TYR A 12 0.24 3.21 -11.78
N PHE A 13 -0.68 2.66 -12.59
CA PHE A 13 -2.12 2.77 -12.32
C PHE A 13 -2.52 2.05 -11.03
N ILE A 14 -2.04 0.81 -10.82
CA ILE A 14 -2.30 0.06 -9.59
C ILE A 14 -1.66 0.74 -8.37
N GLY A 15 -0.45 1.28 -8.51
CA GLY A 15 0.22 2.06 -7.46
C GLY A 15 -0.55 3.32 -7.08
N ALA A 16 -1.17 4.01 -8.05
CA ALA A 16 -2.04 5.15 -7.78
C ALA A 16 -3.29 4.74 -6.97
N ILE A 17 -3.92 3.61 -7.29
CA ILE A 17 -5.05 3.07 -6.50
C ILE A 17 -4.62 2.80 -5.06
N GLN A 18 -3.46 2.18 -4.86
CA GLN A 18 -2.92 1.91 -3.53
C GLN A 18 -2.68 3.20 -2.74
N LEU A 19 -2.20 4.26 -3.38
CA LEU A 19 -2.00 5.57 -2.75
C LEU A 19 -3.32 6.25 -2.41
N VAL A 20 -4.29 6.25 -3.33
CA VAL A 20 -5.64 6.79 -3.13
C VAL A 20 -6.34 6.07 -1.98
N ALA A 21 -6.20 4.75 -1.86
CA ALA A 21 -6.76 3.99 -0.76
C ALA A 21 -6.17 4.43 0.59
N GLY A 22 -4.86 4.64 0.67
CA GLY A 22 -4.21 5.15 1.88
C GLY A 22 -4.70 6.55 2.26
N VAL A 23 -4.78 7.47 1.29
CA VAL A 23 -5.32 8.83 1.51
C VAL A 23 -6.78 8.77 1.96
N TYR A 24 -7.61 7.97 1.30
CA TYR A 24 -9.02 7.78 1.64
C TYR A 24 -9.18 7.30 3.08
N THR A 25 -8.44 6.27 3.50
CA THR A 25 -8.47 5.77 4.88
C THR A 25 -8.13 6.86 5.89
N GLN A 26 -7.12 7.69 5.63
CA GLN A 26 -6.76 8.78 6.55
C GLN A 26 -7.82 9.88 6.59
N LEU A 27 -8.42 10.24 5.45
CA LEU A 27 -9.51 11.23 5.41
C LEU A 27 -10.75 10.76 6.17
N VAL A 28 -11.16 9.50 5.95
CA VAL A 28 -12.28 8.90 6.67
C VAL A 28 -12.00 8.87 8.17
N GLY A 29 -10.78 8.50 8.57
CA GLY A 29 -10.36 8.50 9.98
C GLY A 29 -10.33 9.89 10.63
N LEU A 30 -9.89 10.92 9.89
CA LEU A 30 -9.83 12.31 10.39
C LEU A 30 -11.21 12.95 10.51
N PHE A 31 -12.05 12.79 9.49
CA PHE A 31 -13.34 13.49 9.40
C PHE A 31 -14.52 12.65 9.91
N HIS A 32 -14.27 11.41 10.36
CA HIS A 32 -15.31 10.50 10.84
C HIS A 32 -16.42 10.27 9.79
N TRP A 33 -16.02 10.17 8.51
CA TRP A 33 -16.96 9.91 7.43
C TRP A 33 -17.49 8.48 7.47
N ASP A 34 -18.72 8.29 6.99
CA ASP A 34 -19.25 6.97 6.74
C ASP A 34 -18.50 6.29 5.59
N PHE A 35 -18.29 4.98 5.68
CA PHE A 35 -17.64 4.20 4.65
C PHE A 35 -18.32 2.85 4.47
N MET A 36 -18.15 2.28 3.28
CA MET A 36 -18.63 0.93 2.99
C MET A 36 -17.58 -0.09 3.41
N SER A 37 -17.99 -1.07 4.21
CA SER A 37 -17.11 -2.19 4.59
C SER A 37 -16.97 -3.19 3.44
N LEU A 38 -15.76 -3.67 3.17
CA LEU A 38 -15.52 -4.73 2.20
C LEU A 38 -15.80 -6.13 2.79
N PHE A 39 -15.60 -6.27 4.11
CA PHE A 39 -15.80 -7.52 4.84
C PHE A 39 -17.01 -7.42 5.79
N PRO A 40 -17.65 -8.55 6.13
CA PRO A 40 -18.74 -8.56 7.10
C PRO A 40 -18.28 -8.04 8.46
N VAL A 41 -19.08 -7.16 9.05
CA VAL A 41 -18.81 -6.49 10.32
C VAL A 41 -19.14 -7.45 11.46
N VAL A 42 -18.16 -8.20 11.94
CA VAL A 42 -18.33 -9.10 13.09
C VAL A 42 -17.35 -8.67 14.18
N GLU A 43 -17.90 -8.20 15.31
CA GLU A 43 -17.19 -7.90 16.57
C GLU A 43 -15.93 -6.99 16.48
N MET A 44 -15.82 -6.17 15.43
CA MET A 44 -14.68 -5.26 15.23
C MET A 44 -15.08 -3.80 15.40
N GLY A 45 -14.14 -2.99 15.90
CA GLY A 45 -14.29 -1.53 15.96
C GLY A 45 -14.26 -0.89 14.58
N THR A 46 -14.89 0.28 14.45
CA THR A 46 -15.00 1.01 13.17
C THR A 46 -13.64 1.33 12.56
N GLN A 47 -12.63 1.70 13.36
CA GLN A 47 -11.29 1.97 12.83
C GLN A 47 -10.62 0.66 12.38
N GLN A 48 -10.76 -0.41 13.15
CA GLN A 48 -10.25 -1.72 12.78
C GLN A 48 -10.76 -2.17 11.40
N ILE A 49 -12.06 -1.99 11.13
CA ILE A 49 -12.68 -2.37 9.84
C ILE A 49 -12.12 -1.50 8.70
N LEU A 50 -11.99 -0.19 8.92
CA LEU A 50 -11.42 0.71 7.92
C LEU A 50 -9.98 0.34 7.55
N TYR A 51 -9.14 0.03 8.55
CA TYR A 51 -7.77 -0.43 8.34
C TYR A 51 -7.71 -1.85 7.74
N LEU A 52 -8.66 -2.73 8.04
CA LEU A 52 -8.78 -4.03 7.39
C LEU A 52 -9.10 -3.91 5.89
N ASN A 53 -9.96 -2.97 5.52
CA ASN A 53 -10.22 -2.65 4.11
C ASN A 53 -8.94 -2.16 3.42
N LEU A 54 -8.19 -1.26 4.06
CA LEU A 54 -6.91 -0.78 3.55
C LEU A 54 -5.92 -1.93 3.38
N LEU A 55 -5.82 -2.82 4.37
CA LEU A 55 -4.98 -4.02 4.36
C LEU A 55 -5.26 -4.90 3.14
N ALA A 56 -6.54 -5.19 2.87
CA ALA A 56 -6.91 -5.98 1.71
C ALA A 56 -6.51 -5.33 0.39
N VAL A 57 -6.73 -4.02 0.25
CA VAL A 57 -6.36 -3.29 -0.97
C VAL A 57 -4.85 -3.28 -1.17
N PHE A 58 -4.05 -2.91 -0.17
CA PHE A 58 -2.61 -2.84 -0.38
C PHE A 58 -1.96 -4.21 -0.52
N LEU A 59 -2.48 -5.26 0.13
CA LEU A 59 -1.96 -6.62 -0.05
C LEU A 59 -2.15 -7.11 -1.48
N VAL A 60 -3.37 -6.98 -2.01
CA VAL A 60 -3.67 -7.41 -3.38
C VAL A 60 -2.88 -6.60 -4.40
N THR A 61 -2.83 -5.28 -4.24
CA THR A 61 -2.08 -4.42 -5.17
C THR A 61 -0.57 -4.67 -5.11
N THR A 62 0.02 -4.87 -3.93
CA THR A 62 1.44 -5.22 -3.80
C THR A 62 1.74 -6.59 -4.42
N LEU A 63 0.86 -7.57 -4.24
CA LEU A 63 1.01 -8.89 -4.87
C LEU A 63 0.99 -8.77 -6.40
N ILE A 64 0.10 -7.94 -6.95
CA ILE A 64 0.06 -7.64 -8.39
C ILE A 64 1.38 -7.02 -8.84
N HIS A 65 1.95 -6.06 -8.10
CA HIS A 65 3.25 -5.47 -8.44
C HIS A 65 4.36 -6.52 -8.51
N ILE A 66 4.45 -7.38 -7.51
CA ILE A 66 5.46 -8.44 -7.46
C ILE A 66 5.30 -9.41 -8.63
N VAL A 67 4.08 -9.90 -8.87
CA VAL A 67 3.82 -10.89 -9.92
C VAL A 67 4.09 -10.30 -11.31
N VAL A 68 3.62 -9.07 -11.58
CA VAL A 68 3.86 -8.42 -12.88
C VAL A 68 5.34 -8.15 -13.09
N ALA A 69 6.06 -7.65 -12.08
CA ALA A 69 7.50 -7.44 -12.18
C ALA A 69 8.26 -8.75 -12.43
N ALA A 70 7.89 -9.83 -11.73
CA ALA A 70 8.49 -11.15 -11.94
C ALA A 70 8.21 -11.70 -13.36
N LEU A 71 6.97 -11.57 -13.86
CA LEU A 71 6.59 -12.03 -15.19
C LEU A 71 7.29 -11.25 -16.30
N VAL A 72 7.49 -9.95 -16.12
CA VAL A 72 8.14 -9.09 -17.12
C VAL A 72 9.65 -9.30 -17.15
N ASN A 73 10.23 -9.72 -16.03
CA ASN A 73 11.67 -9.94 -15.87
C ASN A 73 12.08 -11.42 -15.90
N ASP A 74 11.22 -12.31 -16.42
CA ASP A 74 11.44 -13.77 -16.52
C ASP A 74 11.89 -14.43 -15.20
N GLY A 75 11.46 -13.87 -14.06
CA GLY A 75 11.86 -14.34 -12.72
C GLY A 75 13.32 -14.08 -12.35
N SER A 76 14.09 -13.35 -13.17
CA SER A 76 15.53 -13.08 -12.96
C SER A 76 15.81 -12.01 -11.89
N TYR A 77 14.82 -11.67 -11.07
CA TYR A 77 14.85 -10.49 -10.22
C TYR A 77 14.41 -10.85 -8.79
N GLY A 78 15.25 -10.54 -7.81
CA GLY A 78 15.09 -10.94 -6.42
C GLY A 78 14.45 -9.88 -5.52
N PRO A 79 14.03 -10.26 -4.30
CA PRO A 79 13.43 -9.32 -3.33
C PRO A 79 14.38 -8.18 -2.93
N LEU A 80 15.69 -8.45 -2.89
CA LEU A 80 16.71 -7.45 -2.55
C LEU A 80 16.87 -6.39 -3.63
N ASP A 81 16.69 -6.78 -4.89
CA ASP A 81 16.78 -5.87 -6.02
C ASP A 81 15.59 -4.87 -6.01
N VAL A 82 14.43 -5.26 -5.45
CA VAL A 82 13.28 -4.35 -5.16
C VAL A 82 13.65 -3.31 -4.15
N LEU A 83 14.31 -3.77 -3.10
CA LEU A 83 14.65 -2.90 -2.00
C LEU A 83 15.74 -1.90 -2.40
N GLN A 84 16.65 -2.27 -3.32
CA GLN A 84 17.74 -1.41 -3.77
C GLN A 84 17.33 -0.43 -4.87
N ALA A 85 16.38 -0.80 -5.75
CA ALA A 85 15.92 0.06 -6.85
C ALA A 85 15.00 1.21 -6.39
N CYS A 86 14.53 1.19 -5.14
CA CYS A 86 13.51 2.11 -4.66
C CYS A 86 14.10 3.48 -4.27
N PRO A 87 13.67 4.61 -4.89
CA PRO A 87 14.15 5.93 -4.51
C PRO A 87 13.59 6.31 -3.12
N PRO A 88 14.43 6.75 -2.16
CA PRO A 88 13.98 7.05 -0.79
C PRO A 88 12.94 8.17 -0.71
N LEU A 89 12.86 9.04 -1.72
CA LEU A 89 11.88 10.12 -1.80
C LEU A 89 10.43 9.61 -1.94
N THR A 90 10.24 8.39 -2.46
CA THR A 90 8.90 7.83 -2.70
C THR A 90 8.20 7.39 -1.42
N VAL A 91 8.94 7.25 -0.32
CA VAL A 91 8.44 6.85 1.00
C VAL A 91 7.84 8.02 1.78
N VAL A 92 8.06 9.26 1.32
CA VAL A 92 7.60 10.48 2.02
C VAL A 92 6.08 10.50 2.17
N VAL A 93 5.32 10.20 1.11
CA VAL A 93 3.85 10.21 1.19
C VAL A 93 3.31 9.13 2.14
N PRO A 94 3.74 7.85 2.04
CA PRO A 94 3.39 6.83 3.03
C PRO A 94 3.77 7.20 4.47
N LEU A 95 4.91 7.86 4.69
CA LEU A 95 5.33 8.33 6.02
C LEU A 95 4.42 9.43 6.57
N VAL A 96 3.99 10.38 5.74
CA VAL A 96 3.01 11.40 6.14
C VAL A 96 1.68 10.74 6.52
N LEU A 97 1.19 9.79 5.70
CA LEU A 97 -0.03 9.03 5.99
C LEU A 97 0.10 8.22 7.29
N PHE A 98 1.28 7.67 7.56
CA PHE A 98 1.57 6.99 8.82
C PHE A 98 1.54 7.95 10.02
N GLY A 99 2.08 9.16 9.89
CA GLY A 99 1.97 10.20 10.92
C GLY A 99 0.52 10.56 11.24
N ILE A 100 -0.32 10.68 10.20
CA ILE A 100 -1.77 10.91 10.37
C ILE A 100 -2.45 9.69 11.03
N SER A 101 -2.03 8.48 10.68
CA SER A 101 -2.51 7.25 11.31
C SER A 101 -2.24 7.22 12.81
N ILE A 102 -1.03 7.61 13.25
CA ILE A 102 -0.70 7.71 14.68
C ILE A 102 -1.69 8.64 15.39
N TYR A 103 -1.99 9.79 14.79
CA TYR A 103 -2.94 10.73 15.37
C TYR A 103 -4.37 10.19 15.41
N THR A 104 -4.86 9.63 14.30
CA THR A 104 -6.25 9.12 14.20
C THR A 104 -6.50 7.90 15.08
N THR A 105 -5.48 7.06 15.29
CA THR A 105 -5.56 5.87 16.15
C THR A 105 -5.59 6.19 17.64
N LEU A 106 -5.23 7.40 18.08
CA LEU A 106 -5.46 7.83 19.46
C LEU A 106 -6.96 7.83 19.82
N GLY A 107 -7.84 8.02 18.83
CA GLY A 107 -9.29 7.93 18.97
C GLY A 107 -9.85 6.51 19.08
N ALA A 108 -9.04 5.46 18.90
CA ALA A 108 -9.53 4.09 18.97
C ALA A 108 -9.98 3.69 20.38
N THR A 109 -10.99 2.83 20.40
CA THR A 109 -11.74 2.45 21.62
C THR A 109 -11.01 1.48 22.52
N SER A 110 -10.12 0.65 21.94
CA SER A 110 -9.36 -0.36 22.66
C SER A 110 -7.88 -0.36 22.28
N THR A 111 -7.02 -0.81 23.19
CA THR A 111 -5.59 -0.96 22.93
C THR A 111 -5.31 -1.92 21.78
N GLY A 112 -6.12 -2.97 21.62
CA GLY A 112 -6.00 -3.93 20.52
C GLY A 112 -6.24 -3.28 19.16
N GLU A 113 -7.28 -2.44 19.06
CA GLU A 113 -7.60 -1.68 17.84
C GLU A 113 -6.45 -0.72 17.47
N ARG A 114 -5.85 -0.05 18.46
CA ARG A 114 -4.68 0.84 18.24
C ARG A 114 -3.51 0.09 17.65
N VAL A 115 -3.13 -1.03 18.26
CA VAL A 115 -2.00 -1.84 17.81
C VAL A 115 -2.25 -2.36 16.40
N PHE A 116 -3.47 -2.83 16.12
CA PHE A 116 -3.83 -3.30 14.78
C PHE A 116 -3.70 -2.20 13.72
N CYS A 117 -4.29 -1.03 13.95
CA CYS A 117 -4.27 0.07 12.99
C CYS A 117 -2.83 0.58 12.74
N LEU A 118 -2.01 0.69 13.79
CA LEU A 118 -0.61 1.06 13.67
C LEU A 118 0.21 0.00 12.90
N ALA A 119 -0.03 -1.28 13.17
CA ALA A 119 0.63 -2.37 12.46
C ALA A 119 0.27 -2.35 10.96
N VAL A 120 -1.01 -2.20 10.62
CA VAL A 120 -1.47 -2.07 9.23
C VAL A 120 -0.84 -0.85 8.55
N SER A 121 -0.71 0.27 9.26
CA SER A 121 -0.11 1.50 8.73
C SER A 121 1.39 1.35 8.48
N ALA A 122 2.10 0.64 9.36
CA ALA A 122 3.51 0.32 9.16
C ALA A 122 3.70 -0.63 7.97
N LEU A 123 2.85 -1.65 7.85
CA LEU A 123 2.83 -2.55 6.70
C LEU A 123 2.51 -1.82 5.40
N TYR A 124 1.65 -0.80 5.43
CA TYR A 124 1.35 0.02 4.27
C TYR A 124 2.58 0.78 3.74
N ILE A 125 3.46 1.28 4.63
CA ILE A 125 4.74 1.87 4.21
C ILE A 125 5.57 0.85 3.45
N LEU A 126 5.72 -0.36 4.01
CA LEU A 126 6.48 -1.44 3.39
C LEU A 126 5.87 -1.84 2.03
N ALA A 127 4.54 -1.94 1.96
CA ALA A 127 3.82 -2.23 0.73
C ALA A 127 4.08 -1.19 -0.36
N CYS A 128 4.00 0.11 -0.01
CA CYS A 128 4.31 1.18 -0.96
C CYS A 128 5.78 1.15 -1.41
N TYR A 129 6.69 0.82 -0.49
CA TYR A 129 8.12 0.67 -0.81
C TYR A 129 8.36 -0.44 -1.84
N ILE A 130 7.73 -1.61 -1.65
CA ILE A 130 7.81 -2.75 -2.57
C ILE A 130 7.20 -2.38 -3.92
N SER A 131 6.01 -1.79 -3.95
CA SER A 131 5.32 -1.41 -5.20
C SER A 131 6.18 -0.48 -6.07
N VAL A 132 6.83 0.52 -5.46
CA VAL A 132 7.75 1.41 -6.18
C VAL A 132 9.00 0.70 -6.64
N GLY A 133 9.61 -0.16 -5.81
CA GLY A 133 10.78 -0.94 -6.19
C GLY A 133 10.50 -1.86 -7.39
N CYS A 134 9.31 -2.47 -7.45
CA CYS A 134 8.86 -3.27 -8.59
C CYS A 134 8.77 -2.42 -9.87
N ILE A 135 8.23 -1.21 -9.79
CA ILE A 135 8.16 -0.28 -10.94
C ILE A 135 9.57 0.10 -11.41
N ALA A 136 10.45 0.46 -10.46
CA ALA A 136 11.82 0.86 -10.76
C ALA A 136 12.60 -0.26 -11.46
N ALA A 137 12.46 -1.49 -11.01
CA ALA A 137 13.15 -2.61 -11.64
C ALA A 137 12.63 -3.02 -13.01
N VAL A 138 11.33 -2.84 -13.27
CA VAL A 138 10.82 -3.01 -14.64
C VAL A 138 11.37 -1.91 -15.56
N ARG A 139 11.58 -0.70 -15.02
CA ARG A 139 12.11 0.45 -15.75
C ARG A 139 13.61 0.36 -16.02
N ASP A 140 14.44 -0.01 -15.05
CA ASP A 140 15.91 -0.08 -15.18
C ASP A 140 16.37 -1.12 -16.22
N MET A 141 15.50 -2.07 -16.60
CA MET A 141 15.75 -3.05 -17.68
C MET A 141 15.14 -2.64 -19.03
N GLU A 142 14.65 -1.41 -19.17
CA GLU A 142 14.18 -0.83 -20.44
C GLU A 142 15.29 -0.04 -21.16
N ASP A 143 16.28 0.48 -20.41
CA ASP A 143 17.48 1.17 -20.93
C ASP A 143 18.58 0.18 -21.38
#